data_AF-A0A7S1MK10-F1
#
_entry.id   AF-A0A7S1MK10-F1
#
_cell.length_a   1.000
_cell.length_b   1.000
_cell.length_c   1.000
_cell.angle_alpha   90.00
_cell.angle_beta   90.00
_cell.angle_gamma   90.00
#
_symmetry.space_group_name_H-M   'P 1'
#
loop_
_entity.id
_entity.type
_entity.pdbx_description
1 polymer ?
#
loop_
_entity_poly.entity_id
_entity_poly.type
_entity_poly.pdbx_seq_one_letter_code
_entity_poly.pdbx_strand_id
1 'polypeptide(L)'
;CRLDPNEWGVNVQSLSGSPANFQVFSALCNVHDRIMGLDLPHGGHLSHGYQTDTKKISMVSKYFESIPYRLNEETGVIDYDECEKFAMRIRPKILIAGTSAYSRLIDYSRMRQ
;
A
#
# COMPACT_ATOMS: atom_id res chain seq x y z
N CYS A 1 -2.29 19.21 -15.24
CA CYS A 1 -1.06 18.85 -14.50
C CYS A 1 0.10 18.72 -15.48
N ARG A 2 1.16 19.50 -15.29
CA ARG A 2 2.43 19.35 -16.00
C ARG A 2 3.47 19.12 -14.91
N LEU A 3 4.04 17.92 -14.84
CA LEU A 3 5.08 17.59 -13.87
C LEU A 3 6.41 18.19 -14.35
N ASP A 4 7.24 18.67 -13.43
CA ASP A 4 8.59 19.14 -13.76
C ASP A 4 9.48 17.93 -14.07
N PRO A 5 10.06 17.83 -15.28
CA PRO A 5 10.92 16.71 -15.66
C PRO A 5 12.23 16.63 -14.87
N ASN A 6 12.63 17.70 -14.15
CA ASN A 6 13.79 17.67 -13.26
C ASN A 6 13.48 17.02 -11.91
N GLU A 7 12.21 16.98 -11.52
CA GLU A 7 11.76 16.39 -10.25
C GLU A 7 11.16 14.99 -10.44
N TRP A 8 10.60 14.68 -11.63
CA TRP A 8 9.88 13.45 -11.89
C TRP A 8 10.39 12.69 -13.11
N GLY A 9 10.87 11.46 -12.87
CA GLY A 9 11.10 10.46 -13.90
C GLY A 9 9.90 9.53 -14.10
N VAL A 10 9.86 8.83 -15.23
CA VAL A 10 8.82 7.82 -15.52
C VAL A 10 9.43 6.58 -16.17
N ASN A 11 8.98 5.40 -15.73
CA ASN A 11 9.22 4.13 -16.43
C ASN A 11 7.90 3.65 -17.04
N VAL A 12 7.88 3.49 -18.37
CA VAL A 12 6.70 3.10 -19.16
C VAL A 12 6.73 1.65 -19.64
N GLN A 13 7.63 0.82 -19.08
CA GLN A 13 7.89 -0.54 -19.57
C GLN A 13 7.16 -1.63 -18.78
N SER A 14 6.58 -1.31 -17.62
CA SER A 14 5.89 -2.32 -16.82
C SER A 14 4.67 -2.86 -17.57
N LEU A 15 4.52 -4.19 -17.57
CA LEU A 15 3.54 -4.88 -18.40
C LEU A 15 2.09 -4.65 -17.94
N SER A 16 1.88 -4.33 -16.66
CA SER A 16 0.57 -4.06 -16.06
C SER A 16 0.74 -3.45 -14.66
N GLY A 17 -0.36 -3.08 -13.99
CA GLY A 17 -0.33 -2.46 -12.65
C GLY A 17 0.18 -3.39 -11.55
N SER A 18 -0.22 -4.66 -11.55
CA SER A 18 0.27 -5.64 -10.55
C SER A 18 1.79 -5.85 -10.59
N PRO A 19 2.42 -6.13 -11.75
CA PRO A 19 3.88 -6.23 -11.81
C PRO A 19 4.58 -4.88 -11.56
N ALA A 20 3.98 -3.73 -11.91
CA ALA A 20 4.54 -2.42 -11.59
C ALA A 20 4.73 -2.22 -10.08
N ASN A 21 3.70 -2.54 -9.28
CA ASN A 21 3.81 -2.47 -7.82
C ASN A 21 4.89 -3.41 -7.27
N PHE A 22 4.93 -4.66 -7.77
CA PHE A 22 5.94 -5.63 -7.34
C PHE A 22 7.36 -5.17 -7.68
N GLN A 23 7.58 -4.55 -8.84
CA GLN A 23 8.86 -3.99 -9.25
C GLN A 23 9.31 -2.83 -8.34
N VAL A 24 8.38 -1.95 -7.92
CA VAL A 24 8.68 -0.88 -6.96
C VAL A 24 9.12 -1.46 -5.62
N PHE A 25 8.41 -2.47 -5.10
CA PHE A 25 8.81 -3.11 -3.85
C PHE A 25 10.17 -3.79 -3.98
N SER A 26 10.40 -4.53 -5.07
CA SER A 26 11.70 -5.17 -5.32
C SER A 26 12.86 -4.16 -5.45
N ALA A 27 12.59 -2.93 -5.87
CA ALA A 27 13.62 -1.90 -6.02
C ALA A 27 13.95 -1.18 -4.70
N LEU A 28 12.97 -1.04 -3.79
CA LEU A 28 13.08 -0.22 -2.58
C LEU A 28 13.15 -1.03 -1.28
N CYS A 29 12.75 -2.30 -1.33
CA CYS A 29 12.68 -3.21 -0.20
C CYS A 29 13.55 -4.44 -0.43
N ASN A 30 14.11 -4.98 0.65
CA ASN A 30 14.60 -6.34 0.68
C ASN A 30 13.44 -7.32 0.86
N VAL A 31 13.68 -8.61 0.55
CA VAL A 31 12.75 -9.68 0.92
C VAL A 31 12.55 -9.65 2.44
N HIS A 32 11.30 -9.81 2.87
CA HIS A 32 10.83 -9.72 4.25
C HIS A 32 10.82 -8.32 4.88
N ASP A 33 11.17 -7.26 4.15
CA ASP A 33 10.87 -5.91 4.63
C ASP A 33 9.35 -5.71 4.75
N ARG A 34 8.97 -4.87 5.70
CA ARG A 34 7.57 -4.61 6.03
C ARG A 34 6.96 -3.58 5.07
N ILE A 35 5.75 -3.86 4.63
CA ILE A 35 4.95 -2.90 3.86
C ILE A 35 3.55 -2.79 4.44
N MET A 36 2.92 -1.63 4.27
CA MET A 36 1.53 -1.41 4.67
C MET A 36 0.67 -0.97 3.50
N GLY A 37 -0.56 -1.48 3.44
CA GLY A 37 -1.56 -1.11 2.45
C GLY A 37 -2.98 -1.28 3.01
N LEU A 38 -3.98 -0.71 2.34
CA LEU A 38 -5.38 -0.87 2.76
C LEU A 38 -5.79 -2.34 2.65
N ASP A 39 -6.46 -2.85 3.68
CA ASP A 39 -6.94 -4.24 3.72
C ASP A 39 -7.84 -4.55 2.51
N LEU A 40 -7.75 -5.76 1.96
CA LEU A 40 -8.47 -6.12 0.73
C LEU A 40 -10.00 -6.03 0.91
N PRO A 41 -10.61 -6.54 1.99
CA PRO A 41 -12.05 -6.40 2.22
C PRO A 41 -12.51 -4.95 2.47
N HIS A 42 -11.56 -4.08 2.83
CA HIS A 42 -11.79 -2.66 3.10
C HIS A 42 -11.54 -1.78 1.86
N GLY A 43 -11.40 -2.38 0.67
CA GLY A 43 -11.26 -1.66 -0.59
C GLY A 43 -9.83 -1.56 -1.12
N GLY A 44 -8.88 -2.29 -0.54
CA GLY A 44 -7.51 -2.43 -1.03
C GLY A 44 -7.39 -3.15 -2.39
N HIS A 45 -6.16 -3.54 -2.75
CA HIS A 45 -5.88 -4.31 -3.97
C HIS A 45 -4.93 -5.46 -3.66
N LEU A 46 -5.05 -6.58 -4.37
CA LEU A 46 -4.21 -7.78 -4.13
C LEU A 46 -2.71 -7.49 -4.27
N SER A 47 -2.31 -6.58 -5.17
CA SER A 47 -0.91 -6.19 -5.36
C SER A 47 -0.37 -5.28 -4.24
N HIS A 48 -1.17 -4.94 -3.22
CA HIS A 48 -0.69 -4.22 -2.02
C HIS A 48 -0.35 -5.17 -0.86
N GLY A 49 -0.58 -6.48 -1.07
CA GLY A 49 -0.45 -7.51 -0.04
C GLY A 49 -1.81 -8.00 0.42
N TYR A 50 -1.95 -9.32 0.55
CA TYR A 50 -3.13 -9.96 1.10
C TYR A 50 -2.79 -11.36 1.61
N GLN A 51 -3.20 -11.64 2.84
CA GLN A 51 -3.09 -12.95 3.49
C GLN A 51 -4.30 -13.16 4.40
N THR A 52 -4.66 -14.41 4.60
CA THR A 52 -5.58 -14.85 5.65
C THR A 52 -4.77 -15.39 6.83
N ASP A 53 -5.44 -15.69 7.94
CA ASP A 53 -4.80 -16.28 9.13
C ASP A 53 -4.01 -17.56 8.83
N THR A 54 -4.40 -18.27 7.77
CA THR A 54 -3.84 -19.58 7.41
C THR A 54 -2.95 -19.54 6.17
N LYS A 55 -2.99 -18.47 5.35
CA LYS A 55 -2.33 -18.48 4.05
C LYS A 55 -1.99 -17.10 3.50
N LYS A 56 -0.75 -16.96 3.02
CA LYS A 56 -0.30 -15.84 2.17
C LYS A 56 -0.85 -16.02 0.74
N ILE A 57 -1.79 -15.16 0.34
CA ILE A 57 -2.50 -15.26 -0.94
C ILE A 57 -1.77 -14.49 -2.04
N SER A 58 -1.46 -13.22 -1.78
CA SER A 58 -0.72 -12.38 -2.73
C SER A 58 0.74 -12.80 -2.81
N MET A 59 1.33 -12.70 -4.00
CA MET A 59 2.77 -12.87 -4.16
C MET A 59 3.53 -11.84 -3.33
N VAL A 60 3.02 -10.61 -3.22
CA VAL A 60 3.61 -9.56 -2.39
C VAL A 60 3.75 -10.03 -0.94
N SER A 61 2.72 -10.62 -0.34
CA SER A 61 2.78 -11.14 1.05
C SER A 61 3.72 -12.33 1.23
N LYS A 62 4.03 -13.07 0.15
CA LYS A 62 5.00 -14.18 0.18
C LYS A 62 6.44 -13.67 0.26
N TYR A 63 6.76 -12.58 -0.44
CA TYR A 63 8.11 -12.01 -0.49
C TYR A 63 8.35 -10.89 0.52
N PHE A 64 7.31 -10.17 0.94
CA PHE A 64 7.38 -9.04 1.87
C PHE A 64 6.43 -9.29 3.05
N GLU A 65 6.71 -8.68 4.20
CA GLU A 65 5.81 -8.76 5.35
C GLU A 65 4.73 -7.67 5.23
N SER A 66 3.62 -8.02 4.59
CA SER A 66 2.49 -7.11 4.35
C SER A 66 1.56 -7.04 5.56
N ILE A 67 1.28 -5.84 6.04
CA ILE A 67 0.45 -5.59 7.21
C ILE A 67 -0.64 -4.58 6.83
N PRO A 68 -1.94 -4.89 6.98
CA PRO A 68 -2.99 -4.00 6.52
C PRO A 68 -3.24 -2.82 7.48
N TYR A 69 -3.64 -1.68 6.94
CA TYR A 69 -4.46 -0.68 7.67
C TYR A 69 -5.91 -0.76 7.20
N ARG A 70 -6.86 -0.22 7.98
CA ARG A 70 -8.30 -0.43 7.77
C ARG A 70 -9.08 0.88 7.72
N LEU A 71 -10.35 0.74 7.35
CA LEU A 71 -11.34 1.80 7.54
C LEU A 71 -11.89 1.76 8.95
N ASN A 72 -12.35 2.91 9.43
CA ASN A 72 -13.31 2.98 10.50
C ASN A 72 -14.67 2.49 9.95
N GLU A 73 -15.18 1.37 10.47
CA GLU A 73 -16.36 0.69 9.92
C GLU A 73 -17.66 1.50 10.09
N GLU A 74 -17.73 2.38 11.08
CA GLU A 74 -18.90 3.24 11.32
C GLU A 74 -19.01 4.35 10.27
N THR A 75 -17.87 4.91 9.87
CA THR A 75 -17.80 6.05 8.93
C THR A 75 -17.51 5.63 7.48
N GLY A 76 -16.93 4.44 7.28
CA GLY A 76 -16.46 3.96 5.99
C GLY A 76 -15.27 4.76 5.44
N VAL A 77 -14.53 5.48 6.29
CA VAL A 77 -13.34 6.28 5.92
C VAL A 77 -12.09 5.60 6.46
N ILE A 78 -10.94 5.76 5.79
CA ILE A 78 -9.65 5.27 6.29
C ILE A 78 -9.41 5.80 7.70
N ASP A 79 -9.10 4.90 8.63
CA ASP A 79 -8.74 5.28 10.00
C ASP A 79 -7.27 5.70 10.03
N TYR A 80 -7.02 6.99 9.73
CA TYR A 80 -5.66 7.52 9.64
C TYR A 80 -4.93 7.52 10.98
N ASP A 81 -5.66 7.68 12.09
CA ASP A 81 -5.06 7.72 13.43
C ASP A 81 -4.60 6.34 13.87
N GLU A 82 -5.43 5.30 13.65
CA GLU A 82 -5.00 3.93 13.86
C GLU A 82 -3.89 3.51 12.87
N CYS A 83 -3.98 3.97 11.61
CA CYS A 83 -2.92 3.75 10.62
C CYS A 83 -1.58 4.33 11.10
N GLU A 84 -1.54 5.57 11.58
CA GLU A 84 -0.32 6.21 12.10
C GLU A 84 0.22 5.48 13.34
N LYS A 85 -0.62 5.23 14.34
CA LYS A 85 -0.22 4.50 15.56
C LYS A 85 0.42 3.16 15.21
N PHE A 86 -0.18 2.45 14.27
CA PHE A 86 0.31 1.14 13.87
C PHE A 86 1.59 1.23 13.04
N ALA A 87 1.66 2.17 12.09
CA ALA A 87 2.86 2.45 11.31
C ALA A 87 4.07 2.78 12.20
N MET A 88 3.88 3.58 13.25
CA MET A 88 4.93 3.91 14.21
C MET A 88 5.44 2.69 14.99
N ARG A 89 4.56 1.74 15.29
CA ARG A 89 4.92 0.49 15.99
C ARG A 89 5.61 -0.49 15.07
N ILE A 90 5.08 -0.72 13.86
CA ILE A 90 5.57 -1.77 12.96
C ILE A 90 6.68 -1.29 12.03
N ARG A 91 6.86 0.03 11.87
CA ARG A 91 7.89 0.69 11.06
C ARG A 91 7.97 0.12 9.63
N PRO A 92 6.93 0.31 8.81
CA PRO A 92 6.96 -0.16 7.43
C PRO A 92 8.04 0.56 6.64
N LYS A 93 8.67 -0.15 5.70
CA LYS A 93 9.57 0.46 4.71
C LYS A 93 8.79 1.27 3.68
N ILE A 94 7.57 0.83 3.36
CA ILE A 94 6.66 1.47 2.41
C ILE A 94 5.23 1.49 2.98
N LEU A 95 4.58 2.64 2.92
CA LEU A 95 3.15 2.82 3.16
C LEU A 95 2.45 3.12 1.82
N ILE A 96 1.47 2.30 1.44
CA ILE A 96 0.77 2.38 0.16
C ILE A 96 -0.53 3.16 0.33
N ALA A 97 -0.64 4.28 -0.37
CA ALA A 97 -1.86 5.10 -0.47
C ALA A 97 -2.58 4.82 -1.80
N GLY A 98 -3.35 3.74 -1.88
CA GLY A 98 -4.08 3.36 -3.10
C GLY A 98 -5.17 2.32 -2.84
N THR A 99 -6.27 2.42 -3.59
CA THR A 99 -7.51 1.65 -3.36
C THR A 99 -8.14 1.17 -4.67
N SER A 100 -8.87 0.06 -4.61
CA SER A 100 -9.71 -0.42 -5.73
C SER A 100 -11.19 -0.09 -5.54
N ALA A 101 -11.69 -0.23 -4.30
CA ALA A 101 -13.11 -0.12 -3.97
C ALA A 101 -13.32 0.79 -2.75
N TYR A 102 -12.84 2.03 -2.86
CA TYR A 102 -13.02 3.08 -1.86
C TYR A 102 -13.55 4.33 -2.56
N SER A 103 -14.68 4.85 -2.11
CA SER A 103 -15.44 5.90 -2.82
C SER A 103 -15.05 7.33 -2.40
N ARG A 104 -14.08 7.48 -1.49
CA ARG A 104 -13.59 8.77 -1.01
C ARG A 104 -12.19 9.04 -1.55
N LEU A 105 -11.80 10.31 -1.51
CA LEU A 105 -10.43 10.70 -1.79
C LEU A 105 -9.53 10.29 -0.62
N ILE A 106 -8.31 9.86 -0.94
CA ILE A 106 -7.27 9.59 0.05
C ILE A 106 -6.67 10.93 0.46
N ASP A 107 -6.47 11.13 1.76
CA ASP A 107 -5.73 12.28 2.28
C ASP A 107 -4.22 12.02 2.17
N TYR A 108 -3.66 12.39 1.01
CA TYR A 108 -2.22 12.24 0.75
C TYR A 108 -1.35 13.09 1.67
N SER A 109 -1.88 14.19 2.23
CA SER A 109 -1.13 15.02 3.18
C SER A 109 -0.99 14.30 4.51
N ARG A 110 -2.07 13.69 5.01
CA ARG A 110 -2.05 12.87 6.23
C ARG A 110 -1.19 11.61 6.07
N MET A 111 -1.24 10.97 4.90
CA MET A 111 -0.40 9.78 4.61
C MET A 111 1.11 10.09 4.51
N ARG A 112 1.48 11.36 4.30
CA ARG A 112 2.89 11.79 4.16
C ARG A 112 3.52 12.22 5.49
N GLN A 113 2.72 12.51 6.50
CA GLN A 113 3.17 12.82 7.86
C GLN A 113 3.77 11.57 8.51
#